data_AF-A0A1G9ZIS1-F1
#
_entry.id   AF-A0A1G9ZIS1-F1
#
_cell.length_a   1.000
_cell.length_b   1.000
_cell.length_c   1.000
_cell.angle_alpha   90.00
_cell.angle_beta   90.00
_cell.angle_gamma   90.00
#
_symmetry.space_group_name_H-M   'P 1'
#
loop_
_entity.id
_entity.type
_entity.pdbx_description
1 polymer ?
#
loop_
_entity_poly.entity_id
_entity_poly.type
_entity_poly.pdbx_seq_one_letter_code
_entity_poly.pdbx_strand_id
1 'polypeptide(L)' 'MGDRACYREYCPDCDAQVTIVDEACPDCGRSLDVE' A
#
# COMPACT_ATOMS: atom_id res chain seq x y z
N MET A 1 5.02 -7.76 19.41
CA MET A 1 5.65 -6.75 18.53
C MET A 1 5.15 -7.06 17.13
N GLY A 2 4.06 -6.43 16.70
CA GLY A 2 3.46 -6.69 15.38
C GLY A 2 3.84 -5.55 14.46
N ASP A 3 4.70 -5.83 13.48
CA ASP A 3 5.12 -4.84 12.48
C ASP A 3 3.92 -4.41 11.62
N ARG A 4 3.74 -3.10 11.46
CA ARG A 4 2.68 -2.50 10.61
C ARG A 4 2.77 -3.01 9.15
N ALA A 5 3.94 -3.48 8.71
CA ALA A 5 4.15 -4.05 7.39
C ALA A 5 3.37 -5.35 7.09
N CYS A 6 2.79 -6.03 8.10
CA CYS A 6 1.93 -7.20 7.85
C CYS A 6 0.51 -6.85 7.39
N TYR A 7 0.07 -5.60 7.54
CA TYR A 7 -1.20 -5.16 6.98
C TYR A 7 -1.01 -4.84 5.50
N ARG A 8 -1.61 -5.68 4.67
CA ARG A 8 -1.61 -5.54 3.21
C ARG A 8 -2.97 -5.02 2.76
N GLU A 9 -2.93 -4.01 1.91
CA GLU A 9 -4.10 -3.43 1.26
C GLU A 9 -3.96 -3.60 -0.26
N TYR A 10 -4.98 -3.16 -0.98
CA TYR A 10 -5.00 -3.20 -2.44
C TYR A 10 -5.10 -1.78 -2.98
N CYS A 11 -4.32 -1.49 -4.02
CA CYS A 11 -4.39 -0.21 -4.68
C CYS A 11 -5.77 -0.04 -5.34
N PRO A 12 -6.50 1.06 -5.09
CA PRO A 12 -7.84 1.27 -5.64
C PRO A 12 -7.89 1.53 -7.16
N ASP A 13 -6.72 1.71 -7.80
CA ASP A 13 -6.61 2.06 -9.22
C ASP A 13 -6.31 0.84 -10.09
N CYS A 14 -5.32 0.04 -9.68
CA CYS A 14 -4.85 -1.12 -10.43
C CYS A 14 -5.05 -2.48 -9.71
N ASP A 15 -5.62 -2.47 -8.50
CA ASP A 15 -5.82 -3.66 -7.66
C ASP A 15 -4.50 -4.38 -7.27
N ALA A 16 -3.36 -3.70 -7.39
CA ALA A 16 -2.07 -4.24 -6.98
C ALA A 16 -1.99 -4.40 -5.46
N GLN A 17 -1.32 -5.44 -4.99
CA GLN A 17 -1.10 -5.67 -3.57
C GLN A 17 -0.06 -4.67 -3.04
N VAL A 18 -0.46 -3.88 -2.05
CA VAL A 18 0.34 -2.83 -1.42
C VAL A 18 0.37 -3.02 0.10
N THR A 19 1.22 -2.28 0.79
CA THR A 19 1.31 -2.35 2.26
C THR A 19 0.91 -1.02 2.86
N ILE A 20 0.45 -1.00 4.11
CA ILE A 20 0.09 0.25 4.80
C ILE A 20 1.29 1.16 5.11
N VAL A 21 2.51 0.72 4.79
CA VAL A 21 3.73 1.52 4.90
C VAL A 21 4.19 2.05 3.55
N ASP A 22 3.51 1.63 2.48
CA ASP A 22 3.81 2.05 1.12
C ASP A 22 3.17 3.42 0.88
N GLU A 23 4.01 4.41 0.57
CA GLU A 23 3.59 5.79 0.28
C GLU A 23 3.09 5.96 -1.17
N ALA A 24 3.46 5.05 -2.06
CA ALA A 24 3.02 5.04 -3.44
C ALA A 24 3.11 3.65 -4.05
N CYS A 25 2.03 3.23 -4.71
CA CYS A 25 1.89 1.91 -5.30
C CYS A 25 3.06 1.60 -6.25
N PRO A 26 3.78 0.48 -6.05
CA PRO A 26 4.95 0.12 -6.86
C PRO A 26 4.60 -0.31 -8.29
N ASP A 27 3.33 -0.61 -8.56
CA ASP A 27 2.88 -1.13 -9.86
C ASP A 27 2.43 0.00 -10.80
N CYS A 28 1.58 0.90 -10.31
CA CYS A 28 1.03 2.01 -11.10
C CYS A 28 1.59 3.39 -10.75
N GLY A 29 2.29 3.54 -9.62
CA GLY A 29 2.83 4.82 -9.15
C GLY A 29 1.80 5.75 -8.47
N ARG A 30 0.59 5.26 -8.17
CA ARG A 30 -0.45 6.01 -7.44
C ARG A 30 0.02 6.31 -6.01
N SER A 31 -0.09 7.56 -5.56
CA SER A 31 0.15 7.92 -4.15
C SER A 31 -0.87 7.28 -3.22
N LEU A 32 -0.41 6.53 -2.23
CA LEU A 32 -1.19 5.90 -1.18
C LEU A 32 -1.00 6.76 0.08
N ASP A 33 -1.91 7.70 0.29
CA ASP A 33 -1.87 8.59 1.45
C ASP A 33 -2.27 7.76 2.68
N VAL A 34 -1.27 7.30 3.43
CA VAL A 34 -1.47 6.52 4.66
C VAL A 34 -1.54 7.49 5.85
N GLU A 35 -2.75 7.95 6.17
CA GLU A 35 -3.03 8.79 7.35
C GLU A 35 -2.83 8.04 8.69
#